data_AF-A0A0T6AZB3-F1
#
_entry.id   AF-A0A0T6AZB3-F1
#
_cell.length_a   1.000
_cell.length_b   1.000
_cell.length_c   1.000
_cell.angle_alpha   90.00
_cell.angle_beta   90.00
_cell.angle_gamma   90.00
#
_symmetry.space_group_name_H-M   'P 1'
#
loop_
_entity.id
_entity.type
_entity.pdbx_description
1 polymer ?
#
loop_
_entity_poly.entity_id
_entity_poly.type
_entity_poly.pdbx_seq_one_letter_code
_entity_poly.pdbx_strand_id
1 'polypeptide(L)'
;MRLIFKIILILQCYSNVRNSVLIESHVNDFPVYWNIPSFQCKPHNIFFSDIAKKFNIIQNKNDSFRGEEIVILYDPGNFPAILENVQTKELILRNGGVPQEGN
;
A
#
# COMPACT_ATOMS: atom_id res chain seq x y z
N MET A 1 -14.87 -51.79 25.94
CA MET A 1 -14.44 -50.44 26.36
C MET A 1 -13.09 -49.98 25.78
N ARG A 2 -12.17 -50.87 25.40
CA ARG A 2 -10.85 -50.48 24.81
C ARG A 2 -10.89 -50.05 23.33
N LEU A 3 -11.88 -50.49 22.56
CA LEU A 3 -11.99 -50.19 21.12
C LEU A 3 -12.60 -48.80 20.85
N ILE A 4 -13.57 -48.38 21.66
CA ILE A 4 -14.27 -47.08 21.54
C ILE A 4 -13.31 -45.92 21.84
N PHE A 5 -12.42 -46.06 22.84
CA PHE A 5 -11.39 -45.06 23.14
C PHE A 5 -10.40 -44.84 21.99
N LYS A 6 -10.05 -45.89 21.23
CA LYS A 6 -9.17 -45.75 20.05
C LYS A 6 -9.85 -44.98 18.91
N ILE A 7 -11.16 -45.18 18.71
CA ILE A 7 -11.92 -44.48 17.66
C ILE A 7 -12.07 -42.99 17.97
N ILE A 8 -12.31 -42.64 19.25
CA ILE A 8 -12.41 -41.23 19.69
C ILE A 8 -11.08 -40.49 19.53
N LEU A 9 -9.95 -41.14 19.82
CA LEU A 9 -8.61 -40.57 19.61
C LEU A 9 -8.29 -40.32 18.12
N ILE A 10 -8.71 -41.23 17.23
CA ILE A 10 -8.51 -41.07 15.78
C ILE A 10 -9.37 -39.90 15.25
N LEU A 11 -10.61 -39.75 15.71
CA LEU A 11 -11.51 -38.65 15.34
C LEU A 11 -11.02 -37.27 15.85
N GLN A 12 -10.40 -37.20 17.02
CA GLN A 12 -9.79 -35.97 17.53
C GLN A 12 -8.50 -35.59 16.80
N CYS A 13 -7.75 -36.57 16.28
CA CYS A 13 -6.65 -36.30 15.35
C CYS A 13 -7.15 -35.72 14.01
N TYR A 14 -8.20 -36.29 13.42
CA TYR A 14 -8.73 -35.81 12.12
C TYR A 14 -9.34 -34.41 12.17
N SER A 15 -9.93 -34.02 13.30
CA SER A 15 -10.51 -32.67 13.49
C SER A 15 -9.46 -31.60 13.79
N ASN A 16 -8.31 -31.96 14.38
CA ASN A 16 -7.18 -31.03 14.56
C ASN A 16 -6.38 -30.80 13.29
N VAL A 17 -6.23 -31.82 12.43
CA VAL A 17 -5.42 -31.73 11.19
C VAL A 17 -6.14 -30.96 10.06
N ARG A 18 -7.47 -30.77 10.12
CA ARG A 18 -8.20 -29.98 9.12
C ARG A 18 -8.03 -28.46 9.25
N ASN A 19 -7.65 -27.95 10.42
CA ASN A 19 -7.42 -26.51 10.63
C ASN A 19 -5.97 -26.07 10.38
N SER A 20 -5.06 -27.01 10.11
CA SER A 20 -3.68 -26.70 9.70
C SER A 20 -3.50 -26.75 8.18
N VAL A 21 -4.59 -26.64 7.40
CA VAL A 21 -4.47 -26.32 5.96
C VAL A 21 -3.74 -24.99 5.89
N LEU A 22 -2.51 -25.10 5.39
CA LEU A 22 -1.52 -24.07 5.17
C LEU A 22 -2.18 -22.86 4.49
N ILE A 23 -2.63 -21.87 5.28
CA ILE A 23 -2.41 -20.50 4.88
C ILE A 23 -0.94 -20.28 5.22
N GLU A 24 -0.07 -20.78 4.34
CA GLU A 24 1.21 -20.13 4.15
C GLU A 24 0.81 -18.74 3.65
N SER A 25 0.56 -17.83 4.59
CA SER A 25 0.43 -16.42 4.27
C SER A 25 1.75 -16.15 3.58
N HIS A 26 1.71 -15.95 2.27
CA HIS A 26 2.84 -15.41 1.54
C HIS A 26 3.15 -14.09 2.25
N VAL A 27 4.04 -14.16 3.24
CA VAL A 27 4.72 -12.99 3.76
C VAL A 27 5.39 -12.49 2.50
N ASN A 28 4.92 -11.35 2.00
CA ASN A 28 5.51 -10.74 0.84
C ASN A 28 6.93 -10.37 1.25
N ASP A 29 7.90 -11.25 0.96
CA ASP A 29 9.32 -10.93 1.03
C ASP A 29 9.64 -9.70 0.15
N PHE A 30 8.73 -9.35 -0.76
CA PHE A 30 8.74 -8.15 -1.58
C PHE A 30 7.35 -7.46 -1.61
N PRO A 31 7.06 -6.52 -0.69
CA PRO A 31 5.77 -5.82 -0.68
C PRO A 31 5.65 -4.84 -1.87
N VAL A 32 4.51 -4.89 -2.56
CA VAL A 32 4.18 -3.98 -3.67
C VAL A 32 3.13 -2.98 -3.20
N TYR A 33 3.38 -1.69 -3.37
CA TYR A 33 2.50 -0.61 -2.93
C TYR A 33 1.79 0.07 -4.10
N TRP A 34 0.52 0.41 -3.89
CA TRP A 34 -0.29 1.18 -4.83
C TRP A 34 -0.16 2.68 -4.58
N ASN A 35 0.76 3.34 -5.30
CA ASN A 35 0.94 4.80 -5.26
C ASN A 35 0.47 5.48 -6.56
N ILE A 36 -0.60 4.95 -7.17
CA ILE A 36 -1.20 5.50 -8.39
C ILE A 36 -2.39 6.40 -7.98
N PRO A 37 -2.57 7.61 -8.56
CA PRO A 37 -3.67 8.51 -8.23
C PRO A 37 -5.02 8.07 -8.83
N SER A 38 -5.38 6.80 -8.73
CA SER A 38 -6.61 6.23 -9.31
C SER A 38 -7.91 6.73 -8.70
N PHE A 39 -7.86 7.47 -7.58
CA PHE A 39 -9.00 8.21 -7.06
C PHE A 39 -9.61 9.17 -8.10
N GLN A 40 -8.80 9.65 -9.06
CA GLN A 40 -9.24 10.49 -10.17
C GLN A 40 -10.21 9.76 -11.13
N CYS A 41 -10.25 8.43 -11.10
CA CYS A 41 -11.12 7.61 -11.94
C CYS A 41 -12.52 7.38 -11.32
N LYS A 42 -12.70 7.67 -10.02
CA LYS A 42 -13.98 7.50 -9.32
C LYS A 42 -15.17 8.24 -9.97
N PRO A 43 -15.03 9.49 -10.46
CA PRO A 43 -16.12 10.18 -11.17
C PRO A 43 -16.59 9.46 -12.44
N HIS A 44 -15.75 8.58 -13.00
CA HIS A 44 -16.06 7.76 -14.17
C HIS A 44 -16.58 6.36 -13.81
N ASN A 45 -16.91 6.12 -12.53
CA ASN A 45 -17.40 4.85 -12.02
C ASN A 45 -16.41 3.68 -12.21
N ILE A 46 -15.11 3.98 -12.20
CA ILE A 46 -14.02 2.99 -12.26
C ILE A 46 -13.38 2.89 -10.87
N PHE A 47 -13.42 1.69 -10.28
CA PHE A 47 -12.89 1.41 -8.94
C PHE A 47 -11.76 0.40 -8.99
N PHE A 48 -10.71 0.65 -8.21
CA PHE A 48 -9.49 -0.18 -8.19
C PHE A 48 -9.38 -1.05 -6.92
N SER A 49 -10.40 -1.06 -6.05
CA SER A 49 -10.40 -1.77 -4.76
C SER A 49 -10.21 -3.29 -4.88
N ASP A 50 -10.61 -3.87 -6.01
CA ASP A 50 -10.56 -5.32 -6.22
C ASP A 50 -9.18 -5.79 -6.74
N ILE A 51 -8.43 -4.88 -7.35
CA ILE A 51 -7.10 -5.16 -7.92
C ILE A 51 -6.10 -5.44 -6.79
N ALA A 52 -6.14 -4.64 -5.71
CA ALA A 52 -5.25 -4.82 -4.57
C ALA A 52 -5.35 -6.23 -3.96
N LYS A 53 -6.58 -6.71 -3.74
CA LYS A 53 -6.83 -8.06 -3.22
C LYS A 53 -6.40 -9.15 -4.20
N LYS A 54 -6.70 -8.98 -5.49
CA LYS A 54 -6.40 -9.99 -6.52
C LYS A 54 -4.91 -10.19 -6.73
N PHE A 55 -4.12 -9.13 -6.65
CA PHE A 55 -2.69 -9.16 -6.96
C PHE A 55 -1.78 -9.01 -5.74
N ASN A 56 -2.35 -9.09 -4.53
CA ASN A 56 -1.62 -8.93 -3.27
C ASN A 56 -0.82 -7.61 -3.19
N ILE A 57 -1.43 -6.53 -3.68
CA ILE A 57 -0.87 -5.17 -3.66
C ILE A 57 -1.41 -4.47 -2.42
N ILE A 58 -0.52 -3.82 -1.67
CA ILE A 58 -0.86 -3.01 -0.50
C ILE A 58 -1.42 -1.67 -0.99
N GLN A 59 -2.65 -1.33 -0.60
CA GLN A 59 -3.37 -0.15 -1.06
C GLN A 59 -4.04 0.56 0.13
N ASN A 60 -3.95 1.89 0.16
CA ASN A 60 -4.68 2.71 1.11
C ASN A 60 -6.20 2.45 1.03
N LYS A 61 -6.87 2.53 2.18
CA LYS A 61 -8.32 2.41 2.29
C LYS A 61 -9.03 3.35 1.31
N ASN A 62 -10.10 2.83 0.70
CA ASN A 62 -10.94 3.53 -0.27
C ASN A 62 -10.17 4.06 -1.50
N ASP A 63 -9.01 3.50 -1.85
CA ASP A 63 -8.17 4.01 -2.94
C ASP A 63 -7.80 5.49 -2.74
N SER A 64 -7.48 5.87 -1.48
CA SER A 64 -6.99 7.22 -1.18
C SER A 64 -5.54 7.37 -1.65
N PHE A 65 -5.21 8.51 -2.25
CA PHE A 65 -3.82 8.77 -2.66
C PHE A 65 -2.87 8.98 -1.49
N ARG A 66 -3.41 9.36 -0.32
CA ARG A 66 -2.66 9.47 0.94
C ARG A 66 -3.45 8.73 2.01
N GLY A 67 -2.82 7.77 2.67
CA GLY A 67 -3.46 6.95 3.68
C GLY A 67 -2.46 6.24 4.58
N GLU A 68 -2.94 5.22 5.25
CA GLU A 68 -2.23 4.43 6.26
C GLU A 68 -1.10 3.55 5.70
N GLU A 69 -1.16 3.18 4.42
CA GLU A 69 -0.18 2.30 3.79
C GLU A 69 0.94 3.08 3.08
N ILE A 70 0.59 4.16 2.39
CA ILE A 70 1.56 4.98 1.64
C ILE A 70 1.10 6.44 1.47
N VAL A 71 2.06 7.35 1.54
CA VAL A 71 1.88 8.78 1.30
C VAL A 71 3.08 9.33 0.52
N ILE A 72 2.82 10.01 -0.60
CA ILE A 72 3.82 10.85 -1.27
C ILE A 72 3.51 12.34 -1.05
N LEU A 73 4.55 13.07 -0.66
CA LEU A 73 4.54 14.52 -0.52
C LEU A 73 5.36 15.09 -1.67
N TYR A 74 4.69 15.72 -2.63
CA TYR A 74 5.37 16.41 -3.72
C TYR A 74 5.84 17.77 -3.22
N ASP A 75 7.15 17.96 -3.26
CA ASP A 75 7.81 19.23 -2.95
C ASP A 75 7.27 19.91 -1.67
N PRO A 76 7.26 19.21 -0.52
CA PRO A 76 6.71 19.75 0.72
C PRO A 76 7.63 20.81 1.31
N GLY A 77 7.05 21.73 2.09
CA GLY A 77 7.81 22.79 2.76
C GLY A 77 8.21 23.91 1.79
N ASN A 78 9.36 24.53 2.05
CA ASN A 78 9.88 25.64 1.25
C ASN A 78 11.36 25.42 0.91
N PHE A 79 11.68 24.29 0.28
CA PHE A 79 13.06 23.96 -0.07
C PHE A 79 13.64 24.97 -1.06
N PRO A 80 14.89 25.43 -0.87
CA PRO A 80 15.61 26.25 -1.83
C PRO A 80 15.63 25.60 -3.21
N ALA A 81 15.15 26.32 -4.22
CA ALA A 81 15.11 25.84 -5.59
C ALA A 81 15.11 27.00 -6.60
N ILE A 82 15.75 26.78 -7.75
CA ILE A 82 15.65 27.65 -8.92
C ILE A 82 14.57 27.05 -9.83
N LEU A 83 13.45 27.74 -9.95
CA LEU A 83 12.30 27.32 -10.74
C LEU A 83 12.20 28.16 -12.01
N GLU A 84 11.67 27.58 -13.08
CA GLU A 84 11.36 28.31 -14.32
C GLU A 84 9.87 28.60 -14.39
N ASN A 85 9.51 29.87 -14.63
CA ASN A 85 8.14 30.20 -15.00
C ASN A 85 7.85 29.66 -16.39
N VAL A 86 6.88 28.74 -16.48
CA VAL A 86 6.57 28.04 -17.73
C VAL A 86 6.12 29.00 -18.84
N GLN A 87 5.42 30.09 -18.49
CA GLN A 87 4.91 31.08 -19.43
C GLN A 87 5.95 32.14 -19.82
N THR A 88 6.67 32.72 -18.85
CA THR A 88 7.57 33.86 -19.10
C THR A 88 9.02 33.45 -19.34
N LYS A 89 9.39 32.20 -19.05
CA LYS A 89 10.77 31.68 -19.12
C LYS A 89 11.74 32.33 -18.13
N GLU A 90 11.22 33.11 -17.18
CA GLU A 90 12.02 33.73 -16.14
C GLU A 90 12.34 32.75 -15.00
N LEU A 91 13.53 32.93 -14.41
CA LEU A 91 13.96 32.15 -13.26
C LEU A 91 13.44 32.76 -11.97
N ILE A 92 12.87 31.93 -11.09
CA ILE A 92 12.35 32.28 -9.78
C ILE A 92 13.20 31.57 -8.72
N LEU A 93 13.76 32.34 -7.79
CA LEU A 93 14.52 31.81 -6.66
C LEU A 93 13.56 31.58 -5.49
N ARG A 94 13.15 30.33 -5.26
CA ARG A 94 12.42 29.95 -4.06
C ARG A 94 13.40 29.74 -2.92
N ASN A 95 13.13 30.34 -1.76
CA ASN A 95 13.96 30.26 -0.54
C ASN A 95 15.47 30.41 -0.81
N GLY A 96 15.87 31.52 -1.44
CA GLY A 96 17.29 31.77 -1.77
C GLY A 96 17.82 31.01 -2.99
N GLY A 97 17.03 30.09 -3.57
CA GLY A 97 17.36 29.34 -4.79
C GLY A 97 18.30 28.17 -4.56
N VAL A 98 19.31 28.35 -3.71
CA VAL A 98 20.31 27.34 -3.35
C VAL A 98 20.33 27.10 -1.84
N PRO A 99 20.70 25.90 -1.36
CA PRO A 99 20.58 25.54 0.05
C PRO A 99 21.26 26.51 1.03
N GLN A 100 22.41 27.06 0.67
CA GLN A 100 23.19 27.97 1.53
C GLN A 100 22.60 29.38 1.66
N GLU A 101 21.68 29.76 0.76
CA GLU A 101 20.97 31.06 0.80
C GLU A 101 19.54 30.90 1.36
N GLY A 102 19.17 29.69 1.79
CA GLY A 102 17.88 29.42 2.41
C GLY A 102 17.78 30.02 3.81
N ASN A 103 16.57 30.44 4.17
CA ASN A 103 16.17 30.76 5.55
C ASN A 103 15.72 29.49 6.28
#